data_AF-A0AAU5D2S5-F1
#
_entry.id   AF-A0AAU5D2S5-F1
#
_cell.length_a   1.000
_cell.length_b   1.000
_cell.length_c   1.000
_cell.angle_alpha   90.00
_cell.angle_beta   90.00
_cell.angle_gamma   90.00
#
_symmetry.space_group_name_H-M   'P 1'
#
loop_
_entity.id
_entity.type
_entity.pdbx_description
1 polymer ?
#
loop_
_entity_poly.entity_id
_entity_poly.type
_entity_poly.pdbx_seq_one_letter_code
_entity_poly.pdbx_strand_id
1 'polypeptide(L)'
;MSLTGDLALALSALLACAVFAGTVWAWPRLAGRGARPVLGRITLQLCLTLALIAPLGLAVNSSYGFYGSWGDLLALERDEAAPPGTGPGRGDGLRVTGAYRWRHRGSADPAVIGRIDAVVLHGPRSGLTAKAYVYLPPEYLRAATAQRARFPVVVALSGFPSTTRVLIDLFGYPQRALDGVRAGRMRPAVLVMLTPTVAPPRDTECVDVPGGPQTETFFAGDLPEAVAAHYGLTRDPRAWGVMGNSVGGYCALKLALRRPQAYRAAAGLSASYRAAHDRETGDLFAGSGLLRRENDLLWRLRRLPQPPVSLLVASSRKGEHQYPDTVEFVRAVRPPARVSSMILDSGGHNYDTWAREVQPALDWLVGRLRTP
;
A
#
# COMPACT_ATOMS: atom_id res chain seq x y z
N MET A 1 -7.03 6.47 -19.76
CA MET A 1 -6.93 5.00 -19.89
C MET A 1 -6.08 4.48 -18.76
N SER A 2 -6.48 3.38 -18.11
CA SER A 2 -5.66 2.72 -17.09
C SER A 2 -4.43 2.08 -17.73
N LEU A 3 -3.26 2.21 -17.10
CA LEU A 3 -2.03 1.50 -17.51
C LEU A 3 -1.99 0.04 -16.99
N THR A 4 -3.02 -0.38 -16.27
CA THR A 4 -3.18 -1.76 -15.75
C THR A 4 -4.27 -2.56 -16.47
N GLY A 5 -4.99 -1.97 -17.44
CA GLY A 5 -6.13 -2.62 -18.08
C GLY A 5 -5.76 -3.53 -19.26
N ASP A 6 -6.43 -4.68 -19.37
CA ASP A 6 -6.27 -5.65 -20.47
C ASP A 6 -6.44 -5.04 -21.86
N LEU A 7 -7.31 -4.04 -21.99
CA LEU A 7 -7.53 -3.33 -23.24
C LEU A 7 -6.28 -2.56 -23.71
N ALA A 8 -5.55 -1.93 -22.78
CA ALA A 8 -4.32 -1.19 -23.12
C ALA A 8 -3.22 -2.17 -23.57
N LEU A 9 -3.09 -3.30 -22.86
CA LEU A 9 -2.18 -4.37 -23.24
C LEU A 9 -2.52 -4.94 -24.63
N ALA A 10 -3.79 -5.28 -24.87
CA ALA A 10 -4.25 -5.82 -26.14
C ALA A 10 -4.02 -4.85 -27.31
N LEU A 11 -4.35 -3.56 -27.13
CA LEU A 11 -4.11 -2.54 -28.15
C LEU A 11 -2.61 -2.34 -28.44
N SER A 12 -1.76 -2.41 -27.41
CA SER A 12 -0.30 -2.30 -27.59
C SER A 12 0.28 -3.51 -28.34
N ALA A 13 -0.21 -4.72 -28.06
CA ALA A 13 0.19 -5.93 -28.76
C ALA A 13 -0.26 -5.91 -30.23
N LEU A 14 -1.49 -5.47 -30.49
CA LEU A 14 -2.00 -5.27 -31.86
C LEU A 14 -1.18 -4.24 -32.64
N LEU A 15 -0.80 -3.13 -31.99
CA LEU A 15 0.08 -2.13 -32.58
C LEU A 15 1.46 -2.72 -32.91
N ALA A 16 2.03 -3.54 -32.02
CA ALA A 16 3.30 -4.22 -32.27
C ALA A 16 3.23 -5.13 -33.50
N CYS A 17 2.16 -5.93 -33.63
CA CYS A 17 1.91 -6.76 -34.81
C CYS A 17 1.74 -5.93 -36.09
N ALA A 18 1.02 -4.80 -36.02
CA ALA A 18 0.83 -3.90 -37.15
C ALA A 18 2.14 -3.23 -37.59
N VAL A 19 2.97 -2.78 -36.64
CA VAL A 19 4.30 -2.21 -36.92
C VAL A 19 5.22 -3.27 -37.52
N PHE A 20 5.18 -4.51 -37.02
CA PHE A 20 5.95 -5.62 -37.61
C PHE A 20 5.52 -5.90 -39.05
N ALA A 21 4.22 -6.05 -39.32
CA ALA A 21 3.70 -6.26 -40.67
C ALA A 21 4.05 -5.10 -41.61
N GLY A 22 3.91 -3.86 -41.14
CA GLY A 22 4.30 -2.65 -41.86
C GLY A 22 5.81 -2.61 -42.14
N THR A 23 6.63 -3.10 -41.21
CA THR A 23 8.08 -3.22 -41.39
C THR A 23 8.43 -4.17 -42.52
N VAL A 24 7.85 -5.38 -42.50
CA VAL A 24 8.06 -6.38 -43.55
C VAL A 24 7.59 -5.86 -44.91
N TRP A 25 6.44 -5.19 -44.96
CA TRP A 25 5.87 -4.63 -46.19
C TRP A 25 6.68 -3.46 -46.76
N ALA A 26 7.20 -2.56 -45.91
CA ALA A 26 7.97 -1.40 -46.34
C ALA A 26 9.43 -1.74 -46.67
N TRP A 27 9.95 -2.88 -46.17
CA TRP A 27 11.35 -3.28 -46.30
C TRP A 27 11.89 -3.27 -47.75
N PRO A 28 11.17 -3.80 -48.76
CA PRO A 28 11.64 -3.80 -50.14
C PRO A 28 11.85 -2.39 -50.71
N ARG A 29 11.05 -1.41 -50.27
CA ARG A 29 11.14 -0.01 -50.69
C ARG A 29 12.33 0.73 -50.07
N LEU A 30 12.95 0.13 -49.05
CA LEU A 30 14.08 0.69 -48.31
C LEU A 30 15.39 -0.08 -48.53
N ALA A 31 15.42 -0.96 -49.53
CA ALA A 31 16.60 -1.79 -49.87
C ALA A 31 17.76 -1.01 -50.52
N GLY A 32 17.59 0.28 -50.81
CA GLY A 32 18.63 1.12 -51.41
C GLY A 32 19.84 1.38 -50.48
N ARG A 33 20.97 1.74 -51.09
CA ARG A 33 22.23 2.08 -50.38
C ARG A 33 22.37 3.56 -49.98
N GLY A 34 21.45 4.42 -50.40
CA GLY A 34 21.48 5.86 -50.08
C GLY A 34 21.11 6.17 -48.63
N ALA A 35 21.47 7.37 -48.16
CA ALA A 35 21.20 7.83 -46.80
C ALA A 35 19.71 7.78 -46.42
N ARG A 36 18.81 8.11 -47.37
CA ARG A 36 17.35 8.08 -47.16
C ARG A 36 16.80 6.66 -46.86
N PRO A 37 17.07 5.63 -47.68
CA PRO A 37 16.74 4.24 -47.34
C PRO A 37 17.35 3.71 -46.04
N VAL A 38 18.59 4.12 -45.72
CA VAL A 38 19.25 3.74 -44.46
C VAL A 38 18.53 4.36 -43.26
N LEU A 39 18.26 5.68 -43.30
CA LEU A 39 17.47 6.37 -42.27
C LEU A 39 16.08 5.76 -42.12
N GLY A 40 15.42 5.41 -43.23
CA GLY A 40 14.13 4.72 -43.20
C GLY A 40 14.17 3.39 -42.45
N ARG A 41 15.20 2.56 -42.69
CA ARG A 41 15.39 1.29 -41.96
C ARG A 41 15.69 1.51 -40.48
N ILE A 42 16.51 2.49 -40.13
CA ILE A 42 16.81 2.84 -38.73
C ILE A 42 15.53 3.25 -38.00
N THR A 43 14.72 4.16 -38.59
CA THR A 43 13.45 4.60 -38.00
C THR A 43 12.48 3.44 -37.85
N LEU A 44 12.34 2.57 -38.85
CA LEU A 44 11.49 1.39 -38.78
C LEU A 44 11.92 0.42 -37.67
N GLN A 45 13.21 0.18 -37.54
CA GLN A 45 13.76 -0.68 -36.50
C GLN A 45 13.53 -0.09 -35.10
N LEU A 46 13.68 1.22 -34.94
CA LEU A 46 13.40 1.93 -33.69
C LEU A 46 11.91 1.83 -33.33
N CYS A 47 11.01 2.10 -34.29
CA CYS A 47 9.57 1.97 -34.09
C CYS A 47 9.16 0.55 -33.70
N LEU A 48 9.71 -0.46 -34.36
CA LEU A 48 9.46 -1.87 -34.03
C LEU A 48 9.97 -2.21 -32.62
N THR A 49 11.16 -1.77 -32.27
CA THR A 49 11.75 -2.00 -30.94
C THR A 49 10.88 -1.38 -29.85
N LEU A 50 10.46 -0.12 -30.01
CA LEU A 50 9.58 0.55 -29.07
C LEU A 50 8.20 -0.13 -28.98
N ALA A 51 7.64 -0.54 -30.12
CA ALA A 51 6.35 -1.22 -30.17
C ALA A 51 6.39 -2.61 -29.52
N LEU A 52 7.53 -3.31 -29.53
CA LEU A 52 7.71 -4.60 -28.84
C LEU A 52 7.97 -4.43 -27.33
N ILE A 53 8.69 -3.39 -26.92
CA ILE A 53 8.95 -3.12 -25.49
C ILE A 53 7.66 -2.67 -24.78
N ALA A 54 6.80 -1.91 -25.45
CA ALA A 54 5.56 -1.38 -24.87
C ALA A 54 4.64 -2.45 -24.24
N PRO A 55 4.25 -3.55 -24.92
CA PRO A 55 3.41 -4.60 -24.32
C PRO A 55 4.12 -5.32 -23.18
N LEU A 56 5.44 -5.52 -23.25
CA LEU A 56 6.20 -6.10 -22.15
C LEU A 56 6.18 -5.19 -20.92
N GLY A 57 6.41 -3.89 -21.11
CA GLY A 57 6.32 -2.88 -20.06
C GLY A 57 4.92 -2.79 -19.46
N LEU A 58 3.88 -2.87 -20.29
CA LEU A 58 2.48 -2.88 -19.83
C LEU A 58 2.11 -4.17 -19.11
N ALA A 59 2.64 -5.34 -19.51
CA ALA A 59 2.40 -6.60 -18.81
C ALA A 59 3.11 -6.65 -17.44
N VAL A 60 4.32 -6.10 -17.37
CA VAL A 60 5.04 -5.92 -16.11
C VAL A 60 4.30 -4.89 -15.23
N ASN A 61 3.86 -3.77 -15.81
CA ASN A 61 3.08 -2.78 -15.09
C ASN A 61 1.68 -3.27 -14.70
N SER A 62 1.02 -4.15 -15.44
CA SER A 62 -0.26 -4.71 -14.98
C SER A 62 -0.05 -5.66 -13.81
N SER A 63 1.03 -6.44 -13.84
CA SER A 63 1.35 -7.43 -12.80
C SER A 63 1.82 -6.78 -11.49
N TYR A 64 2.60 -5.70 -11.60
CA TYR A 64 3.26 -5.05 -10.46
C TYR A 64 2.84 -3.59 -10.25
N GLY A 65 1.91 -3.06 -11.08
CA GLY A 65 1.24 -1.74 -11.02
C GLY A 65 2.10 -0.61 -10.50
N PHE A 66 3.30 -0.48 -11.08
CA PHE A 66 4.19 0.65 -10.82
C PHE A 66 3.45 1.98 -11.04
N TYR A 67 2.55 2.02 -12.04
CA TYR A 67 1.77 3.19 -12.41
C TYR A 67 0.31 2.82 -12.65
N GLY A 68 -0.61 3.40 -11.86
CA GLY A 68 -2.05 3.22 -12.03
C GLY A 68 -2.63 4.03 -13.20
N SER A 69 -1.97 5.15 -13.52
CA SER A 69 -2.38 6.05 -14.60
C SER A 69 -1.19 6.68 -15.32
N TRP A 70 -1.42 7.22 -16.52
CA TRP A 70 -0.46 8.09 -17.21
C TRP A 70 -0.05 9.30 -16.36
N GLY A 71 -0.94 9.77 -15.48
CA GLY A 71 -0.64 10.81 -14.52
C GLY A 71 0.42 10.39 -13.50
N ASP A 72 0.46 9.12 -13.08
CA ASP A 72 1.47 8.62 -12.14
C ASP A 72 2.83 8.41 -12.82
N LEU A 73 2.83 7.89 -14.05
CA LEU A 73 4.06 7.75 -14.85
C LEU A 73 4.69 9.13 -15.13
N LEU A 74 3.88 10.15 -15.44
CA LEU A 74 4.37 11.50 -15.72
C LEU A 74 4.57 12.35 -14.45
N ALA A 75 4.02 11.95 -13.30
CA ALA A 75 4.21 12.63 -12.01
C ALA A 75 5.43 12.13 -11.22
N LEU A 76 6.23 11.21 -11.77
CA LEU A 76 7.50 10.77 -11.21
C LEU A 76 8.40 11.95 -10.77
N GLU A 77 8.32 13.10 -11.45
CA GLU A 77 9.09 14.30 -11.08
C GLU A 77 8.56 15.07 -9.86
N ARG A 78 7.30 14.90 -9.45
CA ARG A 78 6.66 15.79 -8.45
C ARG A 78 6.59 15.21 -7.04
N ASP A 79 6.50 13.89 -6.90
CA ASP A 79 6.40 13.27 -5.58
C ASP A 79 7.77 12.96 -4.95
N GLU A 80 8.83 12.79 -5.76
CA GLU A 80 10.22 12.60 -5.31
C GLU A 80 10.96 13.89 -4.94
N ALA A 81 10.48 15.07 -5.36
CA ALA A 81 11.21 16.34 -5.22
C ALA A 81 11.13 17.00 -3.82
N ALA A 82 10.75 16.25 -2.78
CA ALA A 82 10.89 16.73 -1.41
C ALA A 82 11.84 15.79 -0.65
N PRO A 83 13.09 16.21 -0.36
CA PRO A 83 13.94 15.41 0.51
C PRO A 83 13.22 15.21 1.86
N PRO A 84 13.28 14.02 2.48
CA PRO A 84 13.00 13.90 3.90
C PRO A 84 14.07 14.74 4.62
N GLY A 85 13.73 15.97 4.94
CA GLY A 85 14.58 16.82 5.76
C GLY A 85 14.60 16.27 7.17
N THR A 86 15.74 15.74 7.61
CA THR A 86 16.15 15.84 9.02
C THR A 86 16.44 17.31 9.31
N GLY A 87 15.38 18.10 9.45
CA GLY A 87 15.44 19.52 9.76
C GLY A 87 14.24 19.89 10.62
N PRO A 88 14.36 20.90 11.48
CA PRO A 88 13.27 21.31 12.38
C PRO A 88 12.09 21.81 11.55
N GLY A 89 11.14 20.92 11.28
CA GLY A 89 9.84 21.28 10.74
C GLY A 89 9.15 22.17 11.75
N ARG A 90 8.87 23.42 11.36
CA ARG A 90 8.37 24.49 12.24
C ARG A 90 6.91 24.31 12.68
N GLY A 91 6.46 23.07 12.85
CA GLY A 91 5.13 22.71 13.33
C GLY A 91 5.07 21.20 13.61
N ASP A 92 4.95 20.84 14.89
CA ASP A 92 4.77 19.45 15.31
C ASP A 92 3.42 18.91 14.81
N GLY A 93 3.41 17.64 14.39
CA GLY A 93 2.19 16.89 14.09
C GLY A 93 1.76 16.87 12.61
N LEU A 94 0.45 16.89 12.39
CA LEU A 94 -0.17 16.67 11.07
C LEU A 94 -0.63 17.99 10.44
N ARG A 95 -0.23 18.21 9.18
CA ARG A 95 -0.66 19.34 8.36
C ARG A 95 -1.34 18.87 7.08
N VAL A 96 -2.52 19.41 6.79
CA VAL A 96 -3.20 19.21 5.50
C VAL A 96 -2.52 20.08 4.45
N THR A 97 -2.04 19.46 3.38
CA THR A 97 -1.36 20.11 2.26
C THR A 97 -2.23 20.24 1.01
N GLY A 98 -3.36 19.55 0.97
CA GLY A 98 -4.31 19.64 -0.13
C GLY A 98 -5.45 18.63 0.02
N ALA A 99 -6.23 18.48 -1.05
CA ALA A 99 -7.29 17.49 -1.15
C ALA A 99 -7.13 16.67 -2.43
N TYR A 100 -7.29 15.35 -2.33
CA TYR A 100 -7.30 14.46 -3.48
C TYR A 100 -8.70 14.43 -4.10
N ARG A 101 -8.79 14.80 -5.38
CA ARG A 101 -10.06 14.84 -6.11
C ARG A 101 -10.35 13.46 -6.70
N TRP A 102 -11.53 12.93 -6.41
CA TRP A 102 -11.96 11.63 -6.89
C TRP A 102 -13.45 11.65 -7.20
N ARG A 103 -13.91 10.63 -7.93
CA ARG A 103 -15.31 10.43 -8.30
C ARG A 103 -15.69 9.00 -8.02
N HIS A 104 -16.90 8.80 -7.52
CA HIS A 104 -17.46 7.46 -7.34
C HIS A 104 -18.98 7.49 -7.52
N ARG A 105 -19.52 6.47 -8.18
CA ARG A 105 -20.98 6.34 -8.44
C ARG A 105 -21.63 7.63 -8.98
N GLY A 106 -20.96 8.29 -9.93
CA GLY A 106 -21.47 9.50 -10.59
C GLY A 106 -21.38 10.79 -9.78
N SER A 107 -20.86 10.77 -8.54
CA SER A 107 -20.72 11.97 -7.71
C SER A 107 -19.25 12.35 -7.49
N ALA A 108 -19.02 13.64 -7.25
CA ALA A 108 -17.77 14.22 -6.73
C ALA A 108 -17.99 15.02 -5.43
N ASP A 109 -19.22 15.04 -4.92
CA ASP A 109 -19.60 15.83 -3.74
C ASP A 109 -19.08 15.15 -2.46
N PRO A 110 -18.22 15.81 -1.66
CA PRO A 110 -17.74 15.27 -0.41
C PRO A 110 -18.85 14.87 0.58
N ALA A 111 -20.02 15.53 0.54
CA ALA A 111 -21.15 15.14 1.38
C ALA A 111 -21.76 13.79 0.99
N VAL A 112 -21.50 13.31 -0.24
CA VAL A 112 -22.02 12.05 -0.78
C VAL A 112 -20.96 10.95 -0.76
N ILE A 113 -19.73 11.27 -1.16
CA ILE A 113 -18.66 10.27 -1.31
C ILE A 113 -17.60 10.32 -0.20
N GLY A 114 -17.52 11.42 0.55
CA GLY A 114 -16.48 11.68 1.52
C GLY A 114 -15.33 12.49 0.93
N ARG A 115 -14.36 12.83 1.77
CA ARG A 115 -13.22 13.69 1.40
C ARG A 115 -11.91 12.92 1.58
N ILE A 116 -10.94 13.17 0.72
CA ILE A 116 -9.59 12.64 0.88
C ILE A 116 -8.65 13.83 1.07
N ASP A 117 -8.06 13.95 2.25
CA ASP A 117 -7.08 14.99 2.56
C ASP A 117 -5.68 14.47 2.22
N ALA A 118 -4.88 15.28 1.50
CA ALA A 118 -3.45 15.04 1.36
C ALA A 118 -2.73 15.69 2.54
N VAL A 119 -1.90 14.93 3.25
CA VAL A 119 -1.30 15.39 4.51
C VAL A 119 0.19 15.10 4.58
N VAL A 120 0.89 15.91 5.37
CA VAL A 120 2.27 15.66 5.80
C VAL A 120 2.25 15.52 7.33
N LEU A 121 2.85 14.43 7.83
CA LEU A 121 2.99 14.14 9.25
C LEU A 121 4.45 14.26 9.63
N HIS A 122 4.74 15.06 10.65
CA HIS A 122 6.04 15.09 11.31
C HIS A 122 5.94 14.35 12.64
N GLY A 123 6.80 13.35 12.83
CA GLY A 123 6.87 12.54 14.04
C GLY A 123 7.98 13.02 14.96
N PRO A 124 7.67 13.72 16.08
CA PRO A 124 8.70 14.26 16.96
C PRO A 124 9.49 13.16 17.69
N ARG A 125 8.92 11.97 17.92
CA ARG A 125 9.64 10.86 18.57
C ARG A 125 10.59 10.13 17.62
N SER A 126 10.14 9.89 16.39
CA SER A 126 10.93 9.20 15.38
C SER A 126 11.88 10.13 14.61
N GLY A 127 11.61 11.44 14.61
CA GLY A 127 12.24 12.43 13.74
C GLY A 127 11.84 12.31 12.26
N LEU A 128 10.88 11.42 11.93
CA LEU A 128 10.51 11.10 10.57
C LEU A 128 9.38 12.00 10.06
N THR A 129 9.39 12.23 8.75
CA THR A 129 8.32 12.96 8.07
C THR A 129 7.77 12.11 6.93
N ALA A 130 6.44 11.92 6.90
CA ALA A 130 5.79 11.11 5.88
C ALA A 130 4.61 11.83 5.24
N LYS A 131 4.40 11.60 3.94
CA LYS A 131 3.18 11.98 3.23
C LYS A 131 2.14 10.87 3.36
N ALA A 132 0.89 11.23 3.56
CA ALA A 132 -0.22 10.30 3.60
C ALA A 132 -1.47 10.90 2.95
N TYR A 133 -2.47 10.05 2.69
CA TYR A 133 -3.82 10.46 2.37
C TYR A 133 -4.79 9.99 3.45
N VAL A 134 -5.70 10.87 3.89
CA VAL A 134 -6.70 10.54 4.91
C VAL A 134 -8.09 10.60 4.29
N TYR A 135 -8.77 9.46 4.19
CA TYR A 135 -10.17 9.40 3.78
C TYR A 135 -11.10 9.63 4.98
N LEU A 136 -11.97 10.61 4.84
CA LEU A 136 -13.03 10.96 5.77
C LEU A 136 -14.38 10.58 5.16
N PRO A 137 -15.14 9.64 5.77
CA PRO A 137 -16.43 9.24 5.23
C PRO A 137 -17.47 10.37 5.35
N PRO A 138 -18.53 10.35 4.52
CA PRO A 138 -19.62 11.35 4.58
C PRO A 138 -20.17 11.59 5.99
N GLU A 139 -20.27 10.53 6.79
CA GLU A 139 -20.79 10.58 8.16
C GLU A 139 -19.86 11.37 9.08
N TYR A 140 -18.55 11.30 8.88
CA TYR A 140 -17.58 12.07 9.67
C TYR A 140 -17.72 13.58 9.39
N LEU A 141 -17.96 13.94 8.13
CA LEU A 141 -18.11 15.34 7.72
C LEU A 141 -19.38 15.98 8.30
N ARG A 142 -20.42 15.18 8.53
CA ARG A 142 -21.69 15.60 9.16
C ARG A 142 -21.66 15.52 10.69
N ALA A 143 -20.71 14.78 11.26
CA ALA A 143 -20.63 14.57 12.71
C ALA A 143 -20.20 15.85 13.45
N ALA A 144 -20.87 16.10 14.58
CA ALA A 144 -20.41 17.11 15.53
C ALA A 144 -19.05 16.73 16.11
N THR A 145 -18.25 17.71 16.55
CA THR A 145 -16.88 17.46 17.04
C THR A 145 -16.81 16.37 18.12
N ALA A 146 -17.76 16.36 19.07
CA ALA A 146 -17.82 15.37 20.14
C ALA A 146 -18.12 13.93 19.64
N GLN A 147 -18.70 13.77 18.45
CA GLN A 147 -19.04 12.46 17.88
C GLN A 147 -17.89 11.86 17.06
N ARG A 148 -16.89 12.66 16.66
CA ARG A 148 -15.76 12.20 15.83
C ARG A 148 -14.92 11.13 16.49
N ALA A 149 -14.81 11.14 17.82
CA ALA A 149 -14.11 10.10 18.59
C ALA A 149 -14.71 8.69 18.40
N ARG A 150 -15.93 8.56 17.86
CA ARG A 150 -16.62 7.30 17.62
C ARG A 150 -16.27 6.64 16.28
N PHE A 151 -15.48 7.29 15.44
CA PHE A 151 -15.05 6.71 14.17
C PHE A 151 -13.82 5.82 14.40
N PRO A 152 -13.86 4.53 14.01
CA PRO A 152 -12.67 3.70 14.00
C PRO A 152 -11.70 4.20 12.93
N VAL A 153 -10.42 3.89 13.14
CA VAL A 153 -9.33 4.27 12.23
C VAL A 153 -8.67 3.01 11.69
N VAL A 154 -8.51 2.97 10.37
CA VAL A 154 -7.75 1.94 9.68
C VAL A 154 -6.54 2.59 9.02
N VAL A 155 -5.35 2.16 9.42
CA VAL A 155 -4.11 2.49 8.71
C VAL A 155 -3.91 1.46 7.59
N ALA A 156 -3.93 1.89 6.34
CA ALA A 156 -3.71 1.06 5.17
C ALA A 156 -2.30 1.32 4.61
N LEU A 157 -1.50 0.25 4.53
CA LEU A 157 -0.11 0.28 4.09
C LEU A 157 0.04 -0.42 2.72
N SER A 158 0.73 0.23 1.79
CA SER A 158 1.10 -0.39 0.51
C SER A 158 2.21 -1.44 0.70
N GLY A 159 2.52 -2.18 -0.37
CA GLY A 159 3.75 -2.95 -0.47
C GLY A 159 4.97 -2.07 -0.80
N PHE A 160 6.10 -2.73 -1.06
CA PHE A 160 7.33 -2.13 -1.58
C PHE A 160 7.84 -2.93 -2.80
N PRO A 161 8.36 -2.27 -3.84
CA PRO A 161 8.25 -0.83 -4.10
C PRO A 161 6.80 -0.47 -4.49
N SER A 162 6.29 0.66 -4.00
CA SER A 162 4.95 1.15 -4.35
C SER A 162 4.79 2.62 -3.98
N THR A 163 3.71 3.25 -4.43
CA THR A 163 3.32 4.61 -4.03
C THR A 163 2.04 4.57 -3.19
N THR A 164 1.81 5.60 -2.38
CA THR A 164 0.57 5.70 -1.60
C THR A 164 -0.68 5.70 -2.47
N ARG A 165 -0.61 6.25 -3.69
CA ARG A 165 -1.76 6.38 -4.59
C ARG A 165 -2.34 5.05 -5.04
N VAL A 166 -1.54 3.98 -5.10
CA VAL A 166 -2.01 2.63 -5.41
C VAL A 166 -3.16 2.20 -4.47
N LEU A 167 -3.13 2.62 -3.21
CA LEU A 167 -4.21 2.36 -2.24
C LEU A 167 -5.54 3.03 -2.65
N ILE A 168 -5.49 4.18 -3.34
CA ILE A 168 -6.67 4.93 -3.76
C ILE A 168 -7.13 4.51 -5.15
N ASP A 169 -6.21 4.54 -6.13
CA ASP A 169 -6.57 4.45 -7.55
C ASP A 169 -6.71 3.01 -8.03
N LEU A 170 -5.87 2.10 -7.51
CA LEU A 170 -5.87 0.70 -7.92
C LEU A 170 -6.71 -0.16 -6.98
N PHE A 171 -6.46 -0.06 -5.67
CA PHE A 171 -7.19 -0.86 -4.70
C PHE A 171 -8.53 -0.26 -4.29
N GLY A 172 -8.74 1.03 -4.51
CA GLY A 172 -10.03 1.67 -4.26
C GLY A 172 -10.45 1.64 -2.79
N TYR A 173 -9.52 1.82 -1.84
CA TYR A 173 -9.85 1.78 -0.41
C TYR A 173 -11.00 2.74 -0.03
N PRO A 174 -11.02 4.02 -0.46
CA PRO A 174 -12.15 4.93 -0.22
C PRO A 174 -13.47 4.44 -0.83
N GLN A 175 -13.43 3.94 -2.07
CA GLN A 175 -14.57 3.40 -2.81
C GLN A 175 -15.17 2.20 -2.07
N ARG A 176 -14.31 1.28 -1.63
CA ARG A 176 -14.67 0.06 -0.91
C ARG A 176 -15.20 0.32 0.48
N ALA A 177 -14.63 1.29 1.20
CA ALA A 177 -15.16 1.73 2.49
C ALA A 177 -16.57 2.31 2.32
N LEU A 178 -16.76 3.23 1.36
CA LEU A 178 -18.06 3.83 1.10
C LEU A 178 -19.11 2.79 0.68
N ASP A 179 -18.75 1.89 -0.22
CA ASP A 179 -19.65 0.82 -0.68
C ASP A 179 -19.94 -0.20 0.42
N GLY A 180 -18.96 -0.52 1.27
CA GLY A 180 -19.14 -1.36 2.45
C GLY A 180 -20.12 -0.76 3.47
N VAL A 181 -20.01 0.55 3.72
CA VAL A 181 -20.95 1.30 4.58
C VAL A 181 -22.36 1.29 4.02
N ARG A 182 -22.51 1.63 2.73
CA ARG A 182 -23.83 1.67 2.07
C ARG A 182 -24.49 0.29 1.99
N ALA A 183 -23.70 -0.77 1.86
CA ALA A 183 -24.19 -2.14 1.87
C ALA A 183 -24.44 -2.69 3.28
N GLY A 184 -24.21 -1.91 4.35
CA GLY A 184 -24.38 -2.36 5.74
C GLY A 184 -23.35 -3.40 6.20
N ARG A 185 -22.24 -3.60 5.48
CA ARG A 185 -21.20 -4.59 5.80
C ARG A 185 -20.18 -4.08 6.80
N MET A 186 -20.01 -2.76 6.89
CA MET A 186 -19.12 -2.11 7.85
C MET A 186 -19.70 -0.77 8.31
N ARG A 187 -19.26 -0.30 9.48
CA ARG A 187 -19.58 1.06 9.92
C ARG A 187 -18.62 2.08 9.28
N PRO A 188 -18.99 3.36 9.17
CA PRO A 188 -18.10 4.40 8.67
C PRO A 188 -16.77 4.42 9.43
N ALA A 189 -15.65 4.51 8.71
CA ALA A 189 -14.31 4.48 9.26
C ALA A 189 -13.43 5.54 8.57
N VAL A 190 -12.49 6.11 9.32
CA VAL A 190 -11.43 6.96 8.77
C VAL A 190 -10.30 6.06 8.28
N LEU A 191 -9.82 6.29 7.06
CA LEU A 191 -8.68 5.54 6.51
C LEU A 191 -7.45 6.45 6.43
N VAL A 192 -6.32 6.00 6.96
CA VAL A 192 -5.02 6.65 6.82
C VAL A 192 -4.17 5.80 5.89
N MET A 193 -3.92 6.28 4.67
CA MET A 193 -3.26 5.55 3.60
C MET A 193 -1.86 6.10 3.38
N LEU A 194 -0.83 5.24 3.46
CA LEU A 194 0.57 5.60 3.25
C LEU A 194 1.42 4.38 2.88
N THR A 195 2.65 4.62 2.43
CA THR A 195 3.65 3.56 2.23
C THR A 195 4.31 3.19 3.58
N PRO A 196 4.80 1.95 3.74
CA PRO A 196 5.66 1.59 4.88
C PRO A 196 7.05 2.28 4.81
N THR A 197 7.47 2.68 3.61
CA THR A 197 8.78 3.29 3.32
C THR A 197 8.80 4.78 3.69
N VAL A 198 8.90 5.07 4.98
CA VAL A 198 8.96 6.45 5.54
C VAL A 198 10.39 6.99 5.68
N ALA A 199 11.39 6.25 5.20
CA ALA A 199 12.80 6.64 5.15
C ALA A 199 13.45 6.22 3.82
N PRO A 200 12.96 6.75 2.68
CA PRO A 200 13.43 6.35 1.35
C PRO A 200 14.93 6.68 1.15
N PRO A 201 15.64 5.93 0.27
CA PRO A 201 15.13 4.86 -0.59
C PRO A 201 15.06 3.49 0.09
N ARG A 202 15.40 3.40 1.39
CA ARG A 202 15.55 2.15 2.12
C ARG A 202 14.20 1.59 2.56
N ASP A 203 13.95 0.31 2.27
CA ASP A 203 12.86 -0.40 2.93
C ASP A 203 13.28 -0.80 4.34
N THR A 204 12.61 -0.24 5.35
CA THR A 204 12.94 -0.51 6.75
C THR A 204 12.13 -1.66 7.33
N GLU A 205 11.15 -2.22 6.60
CA GLU A 205 10.27 -3.29 7.11
C GLU A 205 9.62 -2.89 8.46
N CYS A 206 9.30 -1.60 8.59
CA CYS A 206 8.83 -0.95 9.81
C CYS A 206 9.70 -1.22 11.05
N VAL A 207 11.02 -1.42 10.90
CA VAL A 207 12.00 -1.64 11.97
C VAL A 207 12.53 -0.29 12.49
N ASP A 208 12.70 -0.20 13.81
CA ASP A 208 13.55 0.81 14.42
C ASP A 208 15.02 0.39 14.25
N VAL A 209 15.69 0.94 13.23
CA VAL A 209 17.06 0.55 12.87
C VAL A 209 18.03 1.17 13.88
N PRO A 210 18.94 0.40 14.52
CA PRO A 210 19.93 0.95 15.43
C PRO A 210 20.77 2.05 14.77
N GLY A 211 20.82 3.24 15.38
CA GLY A 211 21.52 4.41 14.83
C GLY A 211 20.91 4.95 13.52
N GLY A 212 19.72 4.51 13.14
CA GLY A 212 19.05 4.86 11.89
C GLY A 212 17.57 5.20 12.08
N PRO A 213 16.79 5.14 10.99
CA PRO A 213 15.37 5.50 11.00
C PRO A 213 14.55 4.71 12.03
N GLN A 214 13.74 5.41 12.81
CA GLN A 214 12.87 4.85 13.84
C GLN A 214 11.44 4.63 13.31
N THR A 215 11.30 3.70 12.36
CA THR A 215 10.03 3.52 11.64
C THR A 215 8.95 2.78 12.42
N GLU A 216 9.30 1.84 13.31
CA GLU A 216 8.32 1.22 14.22
C GLU A 216 7.74 2.27 15.17
N THR A 217 8.60 3.16 15.67
CA THR A 217 8.22 4.27 16.55
C THR A 217 7.29 5.28 15.83
N PHE A 218 7.56 5.59 14.57
CA PHE A 218 6.69 6.46 13.77
C PHE A 218 5.28 5.88 13.64
N PHE A 219 5.15 4.63 13.20
CA PHE A 219 3.85 3.99 12.98
C PHE A 219 3.12 3.69 14.28
N ALA A 220 3.81 3.28 15.34
CA ALA A 220 3.16 2.91 16.60
C ALA A 220 2.88 4.10 17.53
N GLY A 221 3.47 5.26 17.24
CA GLY A 221 3.42 6.41 18.12
C GLY A 221 2.96 7.65 17.38
N ASP A 222 3.86 8.21 16.58
CA ASP A 222 3.70 9.55 16.01
C ASP A 222 2.47 9.65 15.10
N LEU A 223 2.27 8.65 14.24
CA LEU A 223 1.16 8.65 13.29
C LEU A 223 -0.22 8.58 13.98
N PRO A 224 -0.51 7.61 14.89
CA PRO A 224 -1.79 7.59 15.60
C PRO A 224 -2.04 8.85 16.41
N GLU A 225 -1.01 9.40 17.06
CA GLU A 225 -1.13 10.60 17.88
C GLU A 225 -1.49 11.84 17.06
N ALA A 226 -0.75 12.08 15.97
CA ALA A 226 -0.94 13.24 15.11
C ALA A 226 -2.30 13.19 14.38
N VAL A 227 -2.68 12.01 13.88
CA VAL A 227 -4.00 11.80 13.23
C VAL A 227 -5.13 11.98 14.24
N ALA A 228 -5.03 11.38 15.43
CA ALA A 228 -6.07 11.50 16.45
C ALA A 228 -6.28 12.96 16.89
N ALA A 229 -5.18 13.69 17.12
CA ALA A 229 -5.22 15.09 17.52
C ALA A 229 -5.86 15.98 16.46
N HIS A 230 -5.46 15.84 15.19
CA HIS A 230 -5.95 16.70 14.11
C HIS A 230 -7.42 16.43 13.76
N TYR A 231 -7.85 15.17 13.74
CA TYR A 231 -9.20 14.79 13.33
C TYR A 231 -10.18 14.57 14.50
N GLY A 232 -9.76 14.80 15.74
CA GLY A 232 -10.62 14.61 16.92
C GLY A 232 -11.07 13.17 17.10
N LEU A 233 -10.20 12.21 16.80
CA LEU A 233 -10.45 10.78 16.90
C LEU A 233 -10.01 10.27 18.28
N THR A 234 -10.55 9.13 18.71
CA THR A 234 -10.12 8.50 19.97
C THR A 234 -8.68 7.98 19.87
N ARG A 235 -7.96 8.00 20.99
CA ARG A 235 -6.64 7.36 21.14
C ARG A 235 -6.71 5.93 21.70
N ASP A 236 -7.90 5.40 21.96
CA ASP A 236 -8.05 4.00 22.43
C ASP A 236 -7.59 3.03 21.33
N PRO A 237 -6.57 2.19 21.55
CA PRO A 237 -6.07 1.26 20.53
C PRO A 237 -7.11 0.24 20.07
N ARG A 238 -8.21 0.04 20.80
CA ARG A 238 -9.34 -0.79 20.36
C ARG A 238 -10.05 -0.21 19.13
N ALA A 239 -9.94 1.09 18.91
CA ALA A 239 -10.52 1.78 17.75
C ALA A 239 -9.58 1.80 16.54
N TRP A 240 -8.35 1.32 16.68
CA TRP A 240 -7.30 1.40 15.67
C TRP A 240 -6.93 0.02 15.12
N GLY A 241 -7.01 -0.09 13.81
CA GLY A 241 -6.55 -1.25 13.05
C GLY A 241 -5.50 -0.86 12.01
N VAL A 242 -4.69 -1.82 11.61
CA VAL A 242 -3.70 -1.65 10.54
C VAL A 242 -3.82 -2.79 9.53
N MET A 243 -3.77 -2.49 8.25
CA MET A 243 -3.73 -3.50 7.20
C MET A 243 -2.78 -3.13 6.09
N GLY A 244 -2.32 -4.11 5.33
CA GLY A 244 -1.53 -3.84 4.15
C GLY A 244 -1.23 -5.08 3.33
N ASN A 245 -0.66 -4.87 2.15
CA ASN A 245 -0.21 -5.92 1.26
C ASN A 245 1.32 -6.04 1.27
N SER A 246 1.84 -7.26 1.07
CA SER A 246 3.29 -7.52 0.99
C SER A 246 4.03 -7.00 2.25
N VAL A 247 5.05 -6.14 2.09
CA VAL A 247 5.74 -5.42 3.17
C VAL A 247 4.76 -4.69 4.12
N GLY A 248 3.75 -4.02 3.58
CA GLY A 248 2.70 -3.39 4.38
C GLY A 248 1.90 -4.39 5.21
N GLY A 249 1.72 -5.62 4.70
CA GLY A 249 1.08 -6.72 5.42
C GLY A 249 1.93 -7.24 6.57
N TYR A 250 3.24 -7.38 6.35
CA TYR A 250 4.19 -7.72 7.42
C TYR A 250 4.21 -6.62 8.49
N CYS A 251 4.34 -5.35 8.10
CA CYS A 251 4.26 -4.20 9.00
C CYS A 251 2.97 -4.19 9.83
N ALA A 252 1.81 -4.44 9.21
CA ALA A 252 0.53 -4.49 9.90
C ALA A 252 0.51 -5.56 11.02
N LEU A 253 0.88 -6.79 10.69
CA LEU A 253 0.92 -7.90 11.64
C LEU A 253 1.96 -7.65 12.75
N LYS A 254 3.14 -7.14 12.38
CA LYS A 254 4.21 -6.78 13.30
C LYS A 254 3.77 -5.73 14.29
N LEU A 255 3.15 -4.63 13.84
CA LEU A 255 2.70 -3.55 14.69
C LEU A 255 1.64 -4.03 15.70
N ALA A 256 0.67 -4.85 15.30
CA ALA A 256 -0.29 -5.41 16.26
C ALA A 256 0.38 -6.33 17.30
N LEU A 257 1.35 -7.15 16.90
CA LEU A 257 2.04 -8.10 17.79
C LEU A 257 3.08 -7.45 18.71
N ARG A 258 3.70 -6.34 18.29
CA ARG A 258 4.75 -5.65 19.06
C ARG A 258 4.26 -4.39 19.77
N ARG A 259 3.18 -3.79 19.26
CA ARG A 259 2.63 -2.51 19.70
C ARG A 259 1.10 -2.58 19.87
N PRO A 260 0.57 -3.51 20.69
CA PRO A 260 -0.88 -3.66 20.91
C PRO A 260 -1.53 -2.45 21.61
N GLN A 261 -0.72 -1.54 22.15
CA GLN A 261 -1.15 -0.24 22.67
C GLN A 261 -1.41 0.80 21.58
N ALA A 262 -1.06 0.51 20.32
CA ALA A 262 -1.36 1.34 19.16
C ALA A 262 -2.46 0.70 18.30
N TYR A 263 -2.41 -0.63 18.09
CA TYR A 263 -3.34 -1.34 17.22
C TYR A 263 -3.85 -2.63 17.87
N ARG A 264 -5.18 -2.81 17.92
CA ARG A 264 -5.81 -4.04 18.47
C ARG A 264 -6.28 -5.02 17.41
N ALA A 265 -6.25 -4.63 16.15
CA ALA A 265 -6.52 -5.54 15.05
C ALA A 265 -5.58 -5.28 13.87
N ALA A 266 -5.21 -6.34 13.15
CA ALA A 266 -4.42 -6.21 11.93
C ALA A 266 -4.82 -7.20 10.83
N ALA A 267 -4.63 -6.80 9.57
CA ALA A 267 -4.78 -7.69 8.42
C ALA A 267 -3.54 -7.64 7.50
N GLY A 268 -2.87 -8.77 7.32
CA GLY A 268 -1.75 -8.92 6.39
C GLY A 268 -2.16 -9.66 5.13
N LEU A 269 -2.08 -9.00 3.98
CA LEU A 269 -2.36 -9.61 2.68
C LEU A 269 -1.06 -10.03 2.02
N SER A 270 -0.87 -11.33 1.78
CA SER A 270 0.37 -11.88 1.20
C SER A 270 1.62 -11.47 1.98
N ALA A 271 1.50 -11.40 3.30
CA ALA A 271 2.56 -10.93 4.17
C ALA A 271 3.71 -11.93 4.28
N SER A 272 4.93 -11.40 4.39
CA SER A 272 6.03 -12.11 5.01
C SER A 272 5.83 -12.16 6.53
N TYR A 273 6.52 -13.09 7.21
CA TYR A 273 6.43 -13.24 8.67
C TYR A 273 7.75 -12.96 9.40
N ARG A 274 8.72 -12.39 8.68
CA ARG A 274 10.01 -11.90 9.14
C ARG A 274 10.45 -10.78 8.20
N ALA A 275 11.20 -9.82 8.70
CA ALA A 275 11.79 -8.78 7.86
C ALA A 275 12.69 -9.40 6.79
N ALA A 276 12.64 -8.87 5.57
CA ALA A 276 13.57 -9.24 4.53
C ALA A 276 15.02 -8.86 4.88
N HIS A 277 15.95 -9.50 4.19
CA HIS A 277 17.37 -9.20 4.26
C HIS A 277 17.95 -9.30 2.84
N ASP A 278 17.86 -8.19 2.12
CA ASP A 278 18.25 -8.05 0.73
C ASP A 278 18.95 -6.70 0.50
N ARG A 279 19.09 -6.31 -0.77
CA ARG A 279 19.80 -5.09 -1.16
C ARG A 279 19.02 -3.84 -0.77
N GLU A 280 17.70 -3.94 -0.79
CA GLU A 280 16.75 -2.86 -0.56
C GLU A 280 16.60 -2.55 0.94
N THR A 281 16.69 -3.59 1.79
CA THR A 281 16.68 -3.44 3.26
C THR A 281 18.05 -3.20 3.87
N GLY A 282 19.11 -3.84 3.34
CA GLY A 282 20.40 -3.97 4.00
C GLY A 282 20.30 -4.62 5.40
N ASP A 283 21.30 -4.39 6.26
CA ASP A 283 21.24 -4.86 7.65
C ASP A 283 20.38 -3.93 8.51
N LEU A 284 19.12 -4.34 8.74
CA LEU A 284 18.16 -3.62 9.59
C LEU A 284 18.47 -3.74 11.09
N PHE A 285 19.35 -4.66 11.48
CA PHE A 285 19.54 -5.06 12.87
C PHE A 285 20.94 -4.75 13.40
N ALA A 286 21.84 -4.18 12.58
CA ALA A 286 23.23 -3.89 12.94
C ALA A 286 23.93 -5.10 13.59
N GLY A 287 23.76 -6.28 13.00
CA GLY A 287 24.29 -7.56 13.49
C GLY A 287 23.56 -8.14 14.71
N SER A 288 22.56 -7.46 15.29
CA SER A 288 21.87 -7.93 16.49
C SER A 288 20.94 -9.11 16.21
N GLY A 289 21.37 -10.30 16.63
CA GLY A 289 20.55 -11.51 16.55
C GLY A 289 19.28 -11.45 17.42
N LEU A 290 19.27 -10.64 18.49
CA LEU A 290 18.08 -10.43 19.31
C LEU A 290 17.05 -9.60 18.54
N LEU A 291 17.44 -8.45 17.98
CA LEU A 291 16.53 -7.60 17.21
C LEU A 291 15.96 -8.35 16.01
N ARG A 292 16.78 -9.15 15.32
CA ARG A 292 16.32 -10.00 14.22
C ARG A 292 15.22 -10.97 14.65
N ARG A 293 15.43 -11.72 15.75
CA ARG A 293 14.40 -12.65 16.28
C ARG A 293 13.15 -11.92 16.74
N GLU A 294 13.32 -10.77 17.34
CA GLU A 294 12.22 -9.92 17.80
C GLU A 294 11.36 -9.36 16.66
N ASN A 295 11.89 -9.35 15.43
CA ASN A 295 11.21 -8.99 14.19
C ASN A 295 10.85 -10.22 13.33
N ASP A 296 11.00 -11.43 13.87
CA ASP A 296 10.45 -12.67 13.29
C ASP A 296 9.14 -12.98 14.03
N LEU A 297 8.01 -12.82 13.33
CA LEU A 297 6.69 -12.96 13.93
C LEU A 297 6.40 -14.41 14.34
N LEU A 298 6.91 -15.40 13.60
CA LEU A 298 6.76 -16.82 13.97
C LEU A 298 7.57 -17.13 15.23
N TRP A 299 8.80 -16.61 15.35
CA TRP A 299 9.59 -16.72 16.56
C TRP A 299 8.84 -16.09 17.76
N ARG A 300 8.31 -14.87 17.60
CA ARG A 300 7.54 -14.19 18.65
C ARG A 300 6.35 -15.02 19.10
N LEU A 301 5.53 -15.49 18.18
CA LEU A 301 4.33 -16.28 18.49
C LEU A 301 4.67 -17.58 19.24
N ARG A 302 5.83 -18.19 18.95
CA ARG A 302 6.28 -19.42 19.63
C ARG A 302 6.96 -19.18 20.98
N ARG A 303 7.58 -18.03 21.18
CA ARG A 303 8.52 -17.80 22.30
C ARG A 303 8.08 -16.73 23.30
N LEU A 304 7.15 -15.85 22.93
CA LEU A 304 6.69 -14.76 23.77
C LEU A 304 5.19 -14.88 24.05
N PRO A 305 4.70 -14.28 25.15
CA PRO A 305 3.26 -14.10 25.38
C PRO A 305 2.63 -13.32 24.23
N GLN A 306 1.50 -13.81 23.72
CA GLN A 306 0.80 -13.18 22.62
C GLN A 306 -0.16 -12.10 23.15
N PRO A 307 -0.21 -10.90 22.55
CA PRO A 307 -1.06 -9.84 23.05
C PRO A 307 -2.55 -10.07 22.69
N PRO A 308 -3.51 -9.43 23.39
CA PRO A 308 -4.93 -9.53 23.05
C PRO A 308 -5.26 -8.73 21.78
N VAL A 309 -4.94 -9.30 20.62
CA VAL A 309 -5.15 -8.71 19.29
C VAL A 309 -5.91 -9.66 18.36
N SER A 310 -6.64 -9.09 17.40
CA SER A 310 -7.30 -9.85 16.33
C SER A 310 -6.49 -9.73 15.04
N LEU A 311 -6.10 -10.86 14.45
CA LEU A 311 -5.28 -10.91 13.24
C LEU A 311 -6.09 -11.53 12.09
N LEU A 312 -5.90 -11.02 10.88
CA LEU A 312 -6.34 -11.64 9.64
C LEU A 312 -5.12 -11.82 8.75
N VAL A 313 -4.95 -13.02 8.18
CA VAL A 313 -3.92 -13.28 7.17
C VAL A 313 -4.58 -13.73 5.88
N ALA A 314 -4.16 -13.17 4.75
CA ALA A 314 -4.62 -13.58 3.43
C ALA A 314 -3.48 -14.15 2.59
N SER A 315 -3.76 -15.22 1.86
CA SER A 315 -2.82 -15.83 0.90
C SER A 315 -3.57 -16.75 -0.08
N SER A 316 -2.88 -17.23 -1.12
CA SER A 316 -3.40 -18.17 -2.11
C SER A 316 -2.68 -19.52 -2.04
N ARG A 317 -3.43 -20.64 -2.08
CA ARG A 317 -2.86 -22.01 -2.06
C ARG A 317 -1.89 -22.26 -3.22
N LYS A 318 -2.16 -21.65 -4.37
CA LYS A 318 -1.34 -21.72 -5.58
C LYS A 318 -0.91 -20.31 -5.99
N GLY A 319 0.37 -20.18 -6.37
CA GLY A 319 0.97 -18.97 -6.93
C GLY A 319 1.63 -18.02 -5.92
N GLU A 320 1.55 -18.32 -4.62
CA GLU A 320 2.23 -17.55 -3.58
C GLU A 320 3.21 -18.39 -2.78
N HIS A 321 4.47 -17.96 -2.75
CA HIS A 321 5.55 -18.69 -2.07
C HIS A 321 5.41 -18.66 -0.54
N GLN A 322 4.78 -17.63 0.02
CA GLN A 322 4.56 -17.44 1.45
C GLN A 322 3.36 -18.21 2.04
N TYR A 323 2.64 -19.00 1.24
CA TYR A 323 1.50 -19.78 1.71
C TYR A 323 1.84 -20.77 2.85
N PRO A 324 2.92 -21.56 2.79
CA PRO A 324 3.32 -22.45 3.89
C PRO A 324 3.55 -21.69 5.20
N ASP A 325 4.25 -20.55 5.15
CA ASP A 325 4.51 -19.71 6.31
C ASP A 325 3.21 -19.10 6.87
N THR A 326 2.24 -18.79 6.00
CA THR A 326 0.90 -18.34 6.42
C THR A 326 0.15 -19.42 7.20
N VAL A 327 0.19 -20.67 6.74
CA VAL A 327 -0.40 -21.79 7.47
C VAL A 327 0.29 -21.99 8.82
N GLU A 328 1.61 -21.84 8.85
CA GLU A 328 2.37 -21.95 10.09
C GLU A 328 2.05 -20.81 11.08
N PHE A 329 1.89 -19.58 10.59
CA PHE A 329 1.49 -18.43 11.39
C PHE A 329 0.12 -18.66 12.04
N VAL A 330 -0.85 -19.13 11.26
CA VAL A 330 -2.20 -19.45 11.77
C VAL A 330 -2.13 -20.49 12.89
N ARG A 331 -1.29 -21.52 12.75
CA ARG A 331 -1.08 -22.56 13.79
C ARG A 331 -0.34 -22.04 15.02
N ALA A 332 0.53 -21.06 14.85
CA ALA A 332 1.33 -20.50 15.93
C ALA A 332 0.54 -19.53 16.82
N VAL A 333 -0.55 -18.92 16.33
CA VAL A 333 -1.38 -18.01 17.13
C VAL A 333 -2.14 -18.76 18.23
N ARG A 334 -2.10 -18.22 19.45
CA ARG A 334 -2.70 -18.76 20.67
C ARG A 334 -3.36 -17.64 21.49
N PRO A 335 -4.36 -17.95 22.33
CA PRO A 335 -4.95 -16.97 23.23
C PRO A 335 -3.90 -16.24 24.08
N PRO A 336 -4.09 -14.94 24.38
CA PRO A 336 -5.27 -14.12 24.09
C PRO A 336 -5.34 -13.55 22.67
N ALA A 337 -4.32 -13.74 21.82
CA ALA A 337 -4.40 -13.39 20.41
C ALA A 337 -5.38 -14.32 19.66
N ARG A 338 -5.92 -13.83 18.55
CA ARG A 338 -6.83 -14.59 17.69
C ARG A 338 -6.46 -14.35 16.24
N VAL A 339 -6.66 -15.35 15.39
CA VAL A 339 -6.39 -15.25 13.95
C VAL A 339 -7.59 -15.73 13.14
N SER A 340 -7.88 -15.04 12.05
CA SER A 340 -8.71 -15.46 10.94
C SER A 340 -7.84 -15.60 9.70
N SER A 341 -8.25 -16.40 8.72
CA SER A 341 -7.52 -16.55 7.47
C SER A 341 -8.45 -16.44 6.26
N MET A 342 -7.98 -15.77 5.22
CA MET A 342 -8.60 -15.73 3.90
C MET A 342 -7.68 -16.44 2.92
N ILE A 343 -7.96 -17.71 2.62
CA ILE A 343 -7.11 -18.52 1.74
C ILE A 343 -7.82 -18.75 0.41
N LEU A 344 -7.32 -18.14 -0.65
CA LEU A 344 -7.85 -18.30 -2.01
C LEU A 344 -7.28 -19.58 -2.65
N ASP A 345 -8.03 -20.20 -3.57
CA ASP A 345 -7.55 -21.41 -4.26
C ASP A 345 -6.36 -21.13 -5.18
N SER A 346 -6.35 -19.95 -5.80
CA SER A 346 -5.27 -19.48 -6.67
C SER A 346 -5.17 -17.96 -6.69
N GLY A 347 -3.95 -17.49 -6.87
CA GLY A 347 -3.59 -16.08 -6.97
C GLY A 347 -2.10 -15.95 -7.20
N GLY A 348 -1.53 -14.82 -6.82
CA GLY A 348 -0.10 -14.56 -6.86
C GLY A 348 0.24 -13.35 -6.02
N HIS A 349 1.53 -13.06 -5.89
CA HIS A 349 2.01 -11.87 -5.18
C HIS A 349 1.87 -10.63 -6.07
N ASN A 350 0.62 -10.25 -6.38
CA ASN A 350 0.26 -9.25 -7.39
C ASN A 350 -1.02 -8.49 -7.03
N TYR A 351 -1.28 -7.40 -7.77
CA TYR A 351 -2.40 -6.50 -7.49
C TYR A 351 -3.78 -7.12 -7.70
N ASP A 352 -3.94 -8.04 -8.65
CA ASP A 352 -5.23 -8.71 -8.88
C ASP A 352 -5.65 -9.54 -7.67
N THR A 353 -4.69 -10.23 -7.06
CA THR A 353 -4.94 -11.04 -5.86
C THR A 353 -5.39 -10.13 -4.72
N TRP A 354 -4.62 -9.08 -4.43
CA TRP A 354 -4.94 -8.15 -3.35
C TRP A 354 -6.25 -7.39 -3.59
N ALA A 355 -6.56 -7.00 -4.84
CA ALA A 355 -7.82 -6.33 -5.16
C ALA A 355 -9.06 -7.17 -4.81
N ARG A 356 -8.96 -8.51 -4.82
CA ARG A 356 -10.05 -9.39 -4.36
C ARG A 356 -10.14 -9.45 -2.83
N GLU A 357 -9.02 -9.29 -2.15
CA GLU A 357 -8.90 -9.44 -0.69
C GLU A 357 -9.21 -8.16 0.08
N VAL A 358 -8.91 -6.98 -0.48
CA VAL A 358 -9.01 -5.69 0.23
C VAL A 358 -10.39 -5.48 0.85
N GLN A 359 -11.48 -5.67 0.10
CA GLN A 359 -12.82 -5.42 0.65
C GLN A 359 -13.17 -6.36 1.81
N PRO A 360 -13.15 -7.69 1.66
CA PRO A 360 -13.47 -8.57 2.78
C PRO A 360 -12.49 -8.41 3.96
N ALA A 361 -11.22 -8.07 3.72
CA ALA A 361 -10.29 -7.74 4.80
C ALA A 361 -10.65 -6.44 5.54
N LEU A 362 -11.06 -5.40 4.81
CA LEU A 362 -11.50 -4.13 5.38
C LEU A 362 -12.79 -4.29 6.19
N ASP A 363 -13.78 -5.02 5.66
CA ASP A 363 -15.04 -5.34 6.36
C ASP A 363 -14.74 -6.06 7.68
N TRP A 364 -13.91 -7.11 7.62
CA TRP A 364 -13.50 -7.87 8.79
C TRP A 364 -12.77 -6.98 9.80
N LEU A 365 -11.83 -6.16 9.35
CA LEU A 365 -11.00 -5.35 10.23
C LEU A 365 -11.84 -4.34 11.00
N VAL A 366 -12.69 -3.57 10.30
CA VAL A 366 -13.57 -2.59 10.95
C VAL A 366 -14.58 -3.26 11.87
N GLY A 367 -15.04 -4.47 11.55
CA GLY A 367 -15.88 -5.29 12.43
C GLY A 367 -15.20 -5.71 13.74
N ARG A 368 -13.85 -5.72 13.81
CA ARG A 368 -13.09 -6.02 15.03
C ARG A 368 -12.82 -4.80 15.91
N LEU A 369 -12.92 -3.60 15.36
CA LEU A 369 -12.60 -2.36 16.07
C LEU A 369 -13.75 -1.93 16.98
N ARG A 370 -13.44 -1.38 18.14
CA ARG A 370 -14.41 -0.86 19.12
C ARG A 370 -14.10 0.60 19.41
N THR A 371 -15.14 1.41 19.43
CA THR A 371 -15.07 2.85 19.69
C THR A 371 -15.88 3.17 20.95
N PRO A 372 -15.56 4.28 21.65
CA PRO A 372 -16.27 4.70 22.86
C PRO A 372 -17.77 4.98 22.66
#